data_AF-A0A953YXQ3-F1
#
_entry.id   AF-A0A953YXQ3-F1
#
_cell.length_a   1.000
_cell.length_b   1.000
_cell.length_c   1.000
_cell.angle_alpha   90.00
_cell.angle_beta   90.00
_cell.angle_gamma   90.00
#
_symmetry.space_group_name_H-M   'P 1'
#
loop_
_entity.id
_entity.type
_entity.pdbx_description
1 polymer ?
#
loop_
_entity_poly.entity_id
_entity_poly.type
_entity_poly.pdbx_seq_one_letter_code
_entity_poly.pdbx_strand_id
1 'polypeptide(L)' 'MTLSPSLVNERDIDELRGHGFDDAAISVAAQVIGYFNYINRIAEGLGVDHEAWMTLSVEEWLTRKRSDYSAELATQSD' A
#
# COMPACT_ATOMS: atom_id res chain seq x y z
N MET A 1 3.56 14.61 1.35
CA MET A 1 3.85 13.88 2.62
C MET A 1 5.19 13.12 2.62
N THR A 2 5.61 12.46 1.55
CA THR A 2 6.78 11.54 1.60
C THR A 2 8.13 12.26 1.59
N LEU A 3 8.27 13.34 0.80
CA LEU A 3 9.51 14.11 0.65
C LEU A 3 9.54 15.39 1.49
N SER A 4 8.39 16.04 1.64
CA SER A 4 8.27 17.32 2.36
C SER A 4 6.96 17.36 3.18
N PRO A 5 6.81 16.51 4.21
CA PRO A 5 5.60 16.46 5.03
C PRO A 5 5.29 17.79 5.72
N SER A 6 6.32 18.54 6.10
CA SER A 6 6.20 19.84 6.77
C SER A 6 5.62 20.95 5.90
N LEU A 7 5.48 20.73 4.58
CA LEU A 7 4.90 21.71 3.66
C LEU A 7 3.39 21.52 3.46
N VAL A 8 2.84 20.39 3.92
CA VAL A 8 1.39 20.14 3.83
C VAL A 8 0.65 21.18 4.65
N ASN A 9 -0.36 21.80 4.04
CA ASN A 9 -1.15 22.87 4.63
C ASN A 9 -2.64 22.73 4.26
N GLU A 10 -3.46 23.66 4.76
CA GLU A 10 -4.92 23.63 4.60
C GLU A 10 -5.37 23.63 3.13
N ARG A 11 -4.64 24.30 2.23
CA ARG A 11 -4.97 24.31 0.80
C ARG A 11 -4.91 22.92 0.18
N ASP A 12 -3.95 22.10 0.60
CA ASP A 12 -3.83 20.72 0.11
C ASP A 12 -5.03 19.88 0.56
N ILE A 13 -5.54 20.13 1.79
CA ILE A 13 -6.72 19.45 2.33
C ILE A 13 -7.98 19.90 1.58
N ASP A 14 -8.12 21.19 1.31
CA ASP A 14 -9.25 21.73 0.57
C ASP A 14 -9.29 21.26 -0.89
N GLU A 15 -8.13 21.08 -1.53
CA GLU A 15 -8.04 20.49 -2.86
C GLU A 15 -8.57 19.04 -2.86
N LEU A 16 -8.18 18.23 -1.87
CA LEU A 16 -8.68 16.87 -1.70
C LEU A 16 -10.20 16.85 -1.43
N ARG A 17 -10.71 17.76 -0.61
CA ARG A 17 -12.15 17.93 -0.41
C ARG A 17 -12.86 18.32 -1.72
N GLY A 18 -12.25 19.17 -2.53
CA GLY A 18 -12.73 19.53 -3.87
C GLY A 18 -12.83 18.33 -4.83
N HIS A 19 -12.04 17.29 -4.60
CA HIS A 19 -12.12 16.00 -5.30
C HIS A 19 -13.12 15.01 -4.69
N GLY A 20 -13.85 15.40 -3.64
CA GLY A 20 -14.89 14.59 -3.02
C GLY A 20 -14.41 13.68 -1.88
N PHE A 21 -13.18 13.84 -1.40
CA PHE A 21 -12.71 13.14 -0.21
C PHE A 21 -13.21 13.83 1.07
N ASP A 22 -13.75 13.06 2.00
CA ASP A 22 -14.06 13.56 3.34
C ASP A 22 -12.82 13.53 4.25
N ASP A 23 -12.93 14.20 5.41
CA ASP A 23 -11.81 14.31 6.35
C ASP A 23 -11.36 12.94 6.89
N ALA A 24 -12.30 11.98 6.99
CA ALA A 24 -11.98 10.62 7.41
C ALA A 24 -11.10 9.91 6.37
N ALA A 25 -11.46 9.97 5.09
CA ALA A 25 -10.69 9.41 3.99
C ALA A 25 -9.31 10.07 3.86
N ILE A 26 -9.23 11.39 4.00
CA ILE A 26 -7.97 12.14 3.98
C ILE A 26 -7.06 11.70 5.14
N SER A 27 -7.63 11.56 6.35
CA SER A 27 -6.89 11.09 7.53
C SER A 27 -6.39 9.65 7.37
N VAL A 28 -7.21 8.75 6.84
CA VAL A 28 -6.80 7.37 6.51
C VAL A 28 -5.68 7.36 5.49
N ALA A 29 -5.78 8.17 4.43
CA ALA A 29 -4.72 8.28 3.43
C ALA A 29 -3.40 8.75 4.06
N ALA A 30 -3.44 9.79 4.90
CA ALA A 30 -2.27 10.29 5.60
C ALA A 30 -1.62 9.23 6.50
N GLN A 31 -2.42 8.43 7.21
CA GLN A 31 -1.94 7.34 8.06
C GLN A 31 -1.30 6.21 7.26
N VAL A 32 -1.95 5.76 6.18
CA VAL A 32 -1.42 4.70 5.31
C VAL A 32 -0.10 5.15 4.68
N ILE A 33 -0.07 6.37 4.11
CA ILE A 33 1.15 6.94 3.54
C ILE A 33 2.25 7.03 4.60
N GLY A 34 1.93 7.54 5.79
CA GLY A 34 2.88 7.64 6.91
C GLY A 34 3.45 6.29 7.35
N TYR A 35 2.59 5.28 7.47
CA TYR A 35 2.99 3.93 7.83
C TYR A 35 3.97 3.32 6.82
N PHE A 36 3.65 3.38 5.53
CA PHE A 36 4.55 2.87 4.48
C PHE A 36 5.86 3.68 4.42
N ASN A 37 5.78 4.99 4.62
CA ASN A 37 6.96 5.86 4.66
C ASN A 37 7.93 5.45 5.79
N TYR A 38 7.39 5.04 6.96
CA TYR A 38 8.18 4.53 8.07
C TYR A 38 8.77 3.15 7.77
N ILE A 39 7.94 2.17 7.42
CA ILE A 39 8.39 0.78 7.29
C ILE A 39 9.39 0.61 6.14
N ASN A 40 9.21 1.32 5.02
CA ASN A 40 10.12 1.25 3.88
C ASN A 40 11.53 1.75 4.27
N ARG A 41 11.63 2.86 5.02
CA ARG A 41 12.94 3.34 5.49
C ARG A 41 13.61 2.43 6.50
N ILE A 42 12.84 1.78 7.36
CA ILE A 42 13.38 0.82 8.32
C ILE A 42 13.90 -0.42 7.57
N ALA A 43 13.13 -0.93 6.62
CA ALA A 43 13.54 -2.06 5.78
C ALA A 43 14.81 -1.73 4.98
N GLU A 44 14.84 -0.59 4.28
CA GLU A 44 15.99 -0.12 3.52
C GLU A 44 17.21 0.12 4.43
N GLY A 45 17.02 0.77 5.57
CA GLY A 45 18.11 1.10 6.50
C GLY A 45 18.74 -0.11 7.19
N LEU A 46 17.98 -1.20 7.33
CA LEU A 46 18.46 -2.46 7.89
C LEU A 46 18.90 -3.48 6.81
N GLY A 47 18.70 -3.16 5.52
CA GLY A 47 18.98 -4.08 4.42
C GLY A 47 18.08 -5.32 4.43
N VAL A 48 16.81 -5.17 4.79
CA VAL A 48 15.83 -6.26 4.78
C VAL A 48 15.55 -6.66 3.33
N ASP A 49 15.81 -7.92 3.01
CA ASP A 49 15.50 -8.48 1.70
C ASP A 49 13.99 -8.55 1.46
N HIS A 50 13.61 -8.37 0.19
CA HIS A 50 12.24 -8.60 -0.22
C HIS A 50 11.90 -10.09 -0.18
N GLU A 51 10.72 -10.42 0.33
CA GLU A 51 10.10 -11.72 0.15
C GLU A 51 10.09 -12.14 -1.33
N ALA A 52 10.31 -13.42 -1.61
CA ALA A 52 10.45 -13.93 -2.99
C ALA A 52 9.24 -13.65 -3.90
N TRP A 53 8.05 -13.43 -3.32
CA TRP A 53 6.85 -13.06 -4.09
C TRP A 53 6.80 -11.59 -4.49
N MET A 54 7.53 -10.71 -3.80
CA MET A 54 7.61 -9.28 -4.12
C MET A 54 8.54 -8.99 -5.31
N THR A 55 9.38 -9.94 -5.71
CA THR A 55 10.32 -9.81 -6.82
C THR A 55 9.89 -10.56 -8.08
N LEU A 56 8.72 -11.22 -8.06
CA LEU A 56 8.17 -11.89 -9.23
C LEU A 56 7.80 -10.90 -10.33
N SER A 57 7.83 -11.36 -11.58
CA SER A 57 7.14 -10.66 -12.66
C SER A 57 5.63 -10.64 -12.42
N VAL A 58 4.94 -9.64 -12.99
CA VAL A 58 3.48 -9.53 -12.89
C VAL A 58 2.79 -10.79 -13.41
N GLU A 59 3.31 -11.39 -14.48
CA GLU A 59 2.77 -12.62 -15.09
C GLU A 59 2.88 -13.82 -14.14
N GLU A 60 4.04 -14.03 -13.52
CA GLU A 60 4.26 -15.10 -12.55
C GLU A 60 3.41 -14.91 -11.29
N TRP A 61 3.31 -13.67 -10.80
CA TRP A 61 2.49 -13.34 -9.64
C TRP A 61 1.00 -13.63 -9.89
N LEU A 62 0.46 -13.22 -11.04
CA LEU A 62 -0.93 -13.48 -11.43
C LEU A 62 -1.21 -14.98 -11.58
N THR A 63 -0.28 -15.71 -12.18
CA THR A 63 -0.39 -17.16 -12.36
C THR A 63 -0.44 -17.86 -11.00
N ARG A 64 0.44 -17.47 -10.07
CA ARG A 64 0.46 -18.02 -8.71
C ARG A 64 -0.80 -17.69 -7.92
N LYS A 65 -1.24 -16.43 -7.92
CA LYS A 65 -2.47 -16.02 -7.24
C LYS A 65 -3.71 -16.74 -7.76
N ARG A 66 -3.80 -16.98 -9.07
CA ARG A 66 -4.90 -17.74 -9.68
C ARG A 66 -4.91 -19.20 -9.22
N SER A 67 -3.73 -19.82 -9.13
CA SER A 67 -3.57 -21.18 -8.62
C SER A 67 -3.97 -21.28 -7.14
N ASP A 68 -3.49 -20.35 -6.32
CA ASP A 68 -3.79 -20.30 -4.88
C ASP A 68 -5.30 -20.16 -4.64
N TYR A 69 -5.97 -19.25 -5.36
CA TYR A 69 -7.42 -19.02 -5.24
C TYR A 69 -8.24 -20.24 -5.68
N SER A 70 -7.79 -20.95 -6.72
CA SER A 70 -8.46 -22.16 -7.21
C SER A 70 -8.33 -23.32 -6.23
N ALA A 71 -7.18 -23.43 -5.55
CA ALA A 71 -6.96 -24.42 -4.49
C ALA A 71 -7.82 -24.11 -3.25
N GLU A 72 -7.91 -22.86 -2.82
CA GLU A 72 -8.77 -22.44 -1.70
C GLU A 72 -10.25 -22.76 -1.95
N LEU A 73 -10.75 -22.50 -3.16
CA LEU A 73 -12.14 -22.82 -3.54
C LEU A 73 -12.43 -24.32 -3.57
N ALA A 74 -11.46 -25.14 -4.00
CA ALA A 74 -11.59 -26.60 -3.97
C ALA A 74 -11.62 -27.15 -2.54
N THR A 75 -10.92 -26.50 -1.60
CA THR A 75 -10.82 -26.94 -0.20
C THR A 75 -12.03 -26.52 0.65
N GLN A 76 -12.80 -25.50 0.21
CA GLN A 76 -14.05 -25.08 0.88
C GLN A 76 -15.29 -25.84 0.39
N SER A 77 -15.17 -26.70 -0.62
CA SER A 77 -16.27 -27.46 -1.20
C SER A 77 -16.40 -28.91 -0.67
N ASP A 78 -15.52 -29.32 0.25
CA ASP A 78 -15.56 -30.58 1.00
C ASP A 78 -15.97 -30.33 2.46
#